data_AF-A0AAW1W112-F1
#
_entry.id   AF-A0AAW1W112-F1
#
_cell.length_a   1.000
_cell.length_b   1.000
_cell.length_c   1.000
_cell.angle_alpha   90.00
_cell.angle_beta   90.00
_cell.angle_gamma   90.00
#
_symmetry.space_group_name_H-M   'P 1'
#
loop_
_entity.id
_entity.type
_entity.pdbx_description
1 polymer ?
#
loop_
_entity_poly.entity_id
_entity_poly.type
_entity_poly.pdbx_seq_one_letter_code
_entity_poly.pdbx_strand_id
1 'polypeptide(L)' 'MARELRLAVEVSMDYRKNNDFVNAEEIQRGIRQVMDHDGDTRKRVKETREMSKRSSLDGWWFFLLFTGAFY' A
#
# COMPACT_ATOMS: atom_id res chain seq x y z
N MET A 1 -2.09 8.26 -0.66
CA MET A 1 -1.93 6.90 -1.22
C MET A 1 -1.84 5.79 -0.16
N ALA A 2 -0.69 5.54 0.51
CA ALA A 2 -0.59 4.39 1.43
C ALA A 2 -1.53 4.45 2.64
N ARG A 3 -1.74 5.65 3.21
CA ARG A 3 -2.69 5.89 4.32
C ARG A 3 -4.14 5.74 3.88
N GLU A 4 -4.50 6.32 2.73
CA GLU A 4 -5.86 6.26 2.14
C GLU A 4 -6.27 4.83 1.80
N LEU A 5 -5.32 4.02 1.34
CA LEU A 5 -5.53 2.61 1.01
C LEU A 5 -5.39 1.68 2.24
N ARG A 6 -5.13 2.24 3.44
CA ARG A 6 -4.93 1.50 4.70
C ARG A 6 -3.87 0.39 4.58
N LEU A 7 -2.80 0.69 3.84
CA LEU A 7 -1.68 -0.23 3.58
C LEU A 7 -0.50 -0.03 4.52
N ALA A 8 -0.57 0.96 5.41
CA ALA A 8 0.48 1.30 6.36
C ALA A 8 -0.12 1.57 7.74
N VAL A 9 0.67 1.29 8.79
CA VAL A 9 0.39 1.69 10.16
C VAL A 9 0.99 3.07 10.38
N GLU A 10 0.17 3.99 10.86
CA GLU A 10 0.59 5.35 11.15
C GLU A 10 1.12 5.44 12.59
N VAL A 11 2.33 5.97 12.73
CA VAL A 11 3.00 6.13 14.04
C VAL A 11 3.08 7.60 14.44
N SER A 12 3.37 8.52 13.51
CA SER A 12 3.27 9.97 13.70
C SER A 12 3.25 10.69 12.34
N MET A 13 2.53 11.81 12.24
CA MET A 13 2.49 12.67 11.05
C MET A 13 3.38 13.91 11.14
N ASP A 14 3.81 14.27 12.35
CA ASP A 14 4.40 15.57 12.65
C ASP A 14 5.93 15.59 12.54
N TYR A 15 6.53 14.49 12.06
CA TYR A 15 7.98 14.34 11.87
C TYR A 15 8.65 15.46 11.05
N ARG A 16 7.88 16.23 10.28
CA ARG A 16 8.37 17.27 9.35
C ARG A 16 8.34 18.69 9.94
N LYS A 17 7.68 18.92 11.08
CA LYS A 17 7.64 20.22 11.77
C LYS A 17 8.33 20.07 13.11
N ASN A 18 9.60 20.49 13.16
CA ASN A 18 10.38 20.74 14.38
C ASN A 18 10.21 19.72 15.52
N ASN A 19 11.06 18.70 15.52
CA ASN A 19 11.57 18.06 16.74
C ASN A 19 10.57 17.35 17.66
N ASP A 20 9.42 16.93 17.13
CA ASP A 20 8.50 16.04 17.84
C ASP A 20 9.07 14.62 17.84
N PHE A 21 9.80 14.28 18.91
CA PHE A 21 10.26 12.92 19.15
C PHE A 21 9.07 12.01 19.43
N VAL A 22 8.89 11.01 18.57
CA VAL A 22 7.90 9.95 18.76
C VAL A 22 8.32 9.09 19.96
N ASN A 23 7.38 8.81 20.87
CA ASN A 23 7.68 7.98 22.04
C ASN A 23 8.07 6.55 21.59
N ALA A 24 9.08 5.97 22.25
CA ALA A 24 9.50 4.59 22.02
C ALA A 24 8.33 3.59 22.12
N GLU A 25 7.36 3.85 23.00
CA GLU A 25 6.16 3.02 23.14
C GLU A 25 5.28 3.04 21.87
N GLU A 26 5.12 4.20 21.24
CA GLU A 26 4.35 4.34 20.01
C GLU A 26 5.04 3.63 18.84
N ILE A 27 6.37 3.73 18.77
CA ILE A 27 7.18 3.00 17.78
C ILE A 27 7.02 1.49 17.98
N GLN A 28 7.14 1.01 19.22
CA GLN A 28 7.03 -0.41 19.53
C GLN A 28 5.64 -0.95 19.21
N ARG A 29 4.58 -0.17 19.46
CA ARG A 29 3.21 -0.51 19.11
C ARG A 29 2.99 -0.54 17.60
N GLY A 30 3.55 0.43 16.87
CA GLY A 30 3.50 0.47 15.41
C GLY A 30 4.20 -0.73 14.77
N ILE A 31 5.41 -1.07 15.23
CA ILE A 31 6.15 -2.25 14.77
C ILE A 31 5.35 -3.52 15.05
N ARG A 32 4.77 -3.67 16.25
CA ARG A 32 3.96 -4.85 16.60
C ARG A 32 2.74 -5.00 15.68
N GLN A 33 2.07 -3.90 15.32
CA GLN A 33 0.93 -3.93 14.39
C GLN A 33 1.34 -4.29 12.95
N VAL A 34 2.52 -3.88 12.49
CA VAL A 34 3.03 -4.25 11.16
C VAL A 34 3.47 -5.72 11.12
N MET A 35 4.06 -6.20 12.21
CA MET A 35 4.56 -7.57 12.33
C MET A 35 3.46 -8.59 12.63
N ASP A 36 2.25 -8.13 12.95
CA ASP A 36 1.10 -9.01 13.17
C ASP A 36 0.76 -9.76 11.87
N HIS A 37 0.88 -11.09 11.92
CA HIS A 37 0.85 -11.93 10.73
C HIS A 37 -0.56 -12.07 10.13
N ASP A 38 -1.59 -11.93 10.97
CA ASP A 38 -3.01 -11.84 10.59
C ASP A 38 -3.49 -10.38 10.44
N GLY A 39 -2.56 -9.43 10.44
CA GLY A 39 -2.85 -8.03 10.27
C GLY A 39 -3.58 -7.74 8.95
N ASP A 40 -4.73 -7.09 9.08
CA ASP A 40 -5.61 -6.64 7.98
C ASP A 40 -4.82 -5.82 6.92
N THR A 41 -3.79 -5.10 7.36
CA THR A 41 -2.82 -4.37 6.53
C THR A 41 -2.09 -5.28 5.53
N ARG A 42 -1.60 -6.44 5.98
CA ARG A 42 -0.83 -7.37 5.12
C ARG A 42 -1.72 -8.05 4.09
N LYS A 43 -2.99 -8.31 4.44
CA LYS A 43 -3.99 -8.82 3.50
C LYS A 43 -4.29 -7.80 2.41
N ARG A 44 -4.58 -6.55 2.78
CA ARG A 44 -4.82 -5.46 1.82
C ARG A 44 -3.63 -5.21 0.90
N VAL A 45 -2.40 -5.24 1.42
CA VAL A 45 -1.18 -5.11 0.60
C VAL A 45 -1.09 -6.21 -0.47
N LYS A 46 -1.41 -7.47 -0.13
CA LYS A 46 -1.44 -8.57 -1.10
C LYS A 46 -2.53 -8.36 -2.15
N GLU A 47 -3.73 -7.97 -1.74
CA GLU A 47 -4.86 -7.73 -2.65
C GLU A 47 -4.57 -6.58 -3.62
N THR A 48 -4.07 -5.44 -3.13
CA THR A 48 -3.68 -4.30 -3.96
C THR A 48 -2.54 -4.66 -4.92
N ARG A 49 -1.58 -5.50 -4.49
CA ARG A 49 -0.51 -6.00 -5.36
C ARG A 49 -1.06 -6.85 -6.51
N GLU A 50 -1.99 -7.76 -6.23
CA GLU A 50 -2.58 -8.60 -7.28
C GLU A 50 -3.48 -7.77 -8.21
N MET A 51 -4.21 -6.79 -7.68
CA MET A 51 -5.01 -5.89 -8.49
C MET A 51 -4.15 -5.03 -9.44
N SER A 52 -3.00 -4.54 -8.97
CA SER A 52 -2.03 -3.81 -9.80
C SER A 52 -1.42 -4.68 -10.92
N LYS A 53 -1.16 -5.96 -10.64
CA LYS A 53 -0.70 -6.90 -11.69
C LYS A 53 -1.77 -7.13 -12.75
N ARG A 54 -3.03 -7.34 -12.33
CA ARG A 54 -4.16 -7.51 -13.25
C ARG A 54 -4.40 -6.27 -14.09
N SER A 55 -4.41 -5.07 -13.50
CA SER A 55 -4.58 -3.82 -14.25
C SER A 55 -3.48 -3.60 -15.29
N SER A 56 -2.25 -4.07 -15.00
CA SER A 56 -1.14 -4.00 -15.95
C SER A 56 -1.35 -4.95 -17.14
N LEU A 57 -1.91 -6.13 -16.91
CA LEU A 57 -2.25 -7.11 -17.96
C LEU A 57 -3.47 -6.68 -18.78
N ASP A 58 -4.50 -6.16 -18.15
CA ASP A 58 -5.72 -5.69 -18.82
C ASP A 58 -5.41 -4.50 -19.75
N GLY A 59 -4.50 -3.60 -19.34
CA GLY A 59 -4.02 -2.51 -20.20
C GLY A 59 -3.30 -3.02 -21.46
N TRP A 60 -2.58 -4.15 -21.37
CA TRP A 60 -1.95 -4.78 -22.53
C TRP A 60 -2.97 -5.46 -23.44
N TRP A 61 -4.02 -6.05 -22.89
CA TRP A 61 -5.13 -6.59 -23.68
C TRP A 61 -5.95 -5.52 -24.37
N PHE A 62 -6.20 -4.37 -23.72
CA PHE A 62 -6.79 -3.21 -24.38
C PHE A 62 -5.90 -2.68 -25.52
N PHE A 63 -4.59 -2.65 -25.32
CA PHE A 63 -3.64 -2.25 -26.36
C PHE A 63 -3.63 -3.23 -27.55
N LEU A 64 -3.67 -4.55 -27.30
CA LEU A 64 -3.73 -5.58 -28.34
C LEU A 64 -5.08 -5.59 -29.09
N LEU A 65 -6.20 -5.37 -28.40
CA LEU A 65 -7.52 -5.24 -29.02
C LEU A 65 -7.61 -4.00 -29.92
N PHE A 66 -7.07 -2.86 -29.48
CA PHE A 66 -7.10 -1.63 -30.27
C PHE A 66 -6.06 -1.58 -31.38
N THR A 67 -4.93 -2.29 -31.28
CA THR A 67 -3.93 -2.35 -32.36
C THR A 67 -4.21 -3.47 -33.37
N GLY A 68 -4.82 -4.57 -32.94
CA GLY A 68 -5.22 -5.69 -33.80
C GLY A 68 -6.51 -5.47 -34.60
N ALA A 69 -7.37 -4.52 -34.19
CA ALA A 69 -8.59 -4.17 -34.93
C ALA A 69 -8.36 -3.24 -36.14
N PHE A 70 -7.12 -2.80 -36.39
CA PHE A 70 -6.74 -1.94 -37.51
C PHE A 70 -5.85 -2.64 -38.56
N TYR A 71 -5.76 -3.97 -38.55
CA TYR A 71 -5.07 -4.76 -39.57
C TYR A 71 -5.97 -5.82 -40.20
#